data_AF-A0A812SI49-F1
#
_entry.id   AF-A0A812SI49-F1
#
_cell.length_a   1.000
_cell.length_b   1.000
_cell.length_c   1.000
_cell.angle_alpha   90.00
_cell.angle_beta   90.00
_cell.angle_gamma   90.00
#
_symmetry.space_group_name_H-M   'P 1'
#
loop_
_entity.id
_entity.type
_entity.pdbx_description
1 polymer ?
#
loop_
_entity_poly.entity_id
_entity_poly.type
_entity_poly.pdbx_seq_one_letter_code
_entity_poly.pdbx_strand_id
1 'polypeptide(L)' 'MAVLVYPQPRTKPEVGVGLNKAATVTMYQCWPPNGSLLAQDKEQQEEYKRRIKLMTEEKKARFLDYDCNTGVWKFAVEHF' A
#
# COMPACT_ATOMS: atom_id res chain seq x y z
N MET A 1 -3.88 -6.07 7.24
CA MET A 1 -4.47 -4.71 7.23
C MET A 1 -4.93 -4.41 5.80
N ALA A 2 -6.11 -3.81 5.62
CA ALA A 2 -6.65 -3.46 4.31
C ALA A 2 -7.36 -2.11 4.38
N VAL A 3 -7.29 -1.33 3.31
CA VAL A 3 -8.08 -0.10 3.14
C VAL A 3 -9.32 -0.46 2.33
N LEU A 4 -10.50 -0.18 2.87
CA LEU A 4 -11.78 -0.41 2.20
C LEU A 4 -12.55 0.91 2.15
N VAL A 5 -12.79 1.40 0.95
CA VAL A 5 -13.65 2.56 0.68
C VAL A 5 -14.87 2.04 -0.06
N TYR A 6 -16.06 2.46 0.36
CA TYR A 6 -17.35 1.90 -0.10
C TYR A 6 -17.51 0.40 0.22
N PRO A 7 -17.65 0.03 1.50
CA PRO A 7 -17.85 -1.36 1.89
C PRO A 7 -19.13 -1.98 1.29
N GLN A 8 -20.10 -1.15 0.93
CA GLN A 8 -21.30 -1.54 0.20
C GLN A 8 -21.18 -1.07 -1.26
N PRO A 9 -21.09 -1.99 -2.25
CA PRO A 9 -20.90 -1.62 -3.65
C PRO A 9 -21.96 -0.66 -4.20
N ARG A 10 -23.20 -0.73 -3.71
CA ARG A 10 -24.30 0.17 -4.11
C ARG A 10 -24.09 1.63 -3.72
N THR A 11 -23.18 1.90 -2.76
CA THR A 11 -22.86 3.25 -2.28
C THR A 11 -21.68 3.88 -3.03
N LYS A 12 -21.01 3.11 -3.89
CA LYS A 12 -19.86 3.58 -4.68
C LYS A 12 -20.37 4.47 -5.82
N PRO A 13 -20.03 5.77 -5.81
CA PRO A 13 -20.41 6.68 -6.89
C PRO A 13 -19.56 6.44 -8.14
N GLU A 14 -19.87 7.13 -9.24
CA GLU A 14 -19.06 7.11 -10.46
C GLU A 14 -17.62 7.58 -10.23
N VAL A 15 -16.71 7.19 -11.12
CA VAL A 15 -15.31 7.60 -11.05
C VAL A 15 -15.20 9.13 -11.17
N GLY A 16 -14.45 9.75 -10.26
CA GLY A 16 -14.30 11.20 -10.14
C GLY A 16 -15.27 11.84 -9.15
N VAL A 17 -16.29 11.13 -8.67
CA VAL A 17 -17.29 11.64 -7.73
C VAL A 17 -17.00 11.14 -6.31
N GLY A 18 -17.16 12.03 -5.32
CA GLY A 18 -16.91 11.71 -3.92
C GLY A 18 -15.46 11.28 -3.66
N LEU A 19 -15.29 10.14 -3.00
CA LEU A 19 -13.98 9.51 -2.76
C LEU A 19 -13.57 8.52 -3.86
N ASN A 20 -14.42 8.23 -4.87
CA ASN A 20 -14.07 7.30 -5.95
C ASN A 20 -13.18 7.99 -7.00
N LYS A 21 -12.02 8.48 -6.58
CA LYS A 21 -11.11 9.32 -7.37
C LYS A 21 -9.65 9.05 -7.00
N ALA A 22 -8.73 9.64 -7.75
CA ALA A 22 -7.31 9.45 -7.54
C ALA A 22 -6.90 9.90 -6.13
N ALA A 23 -6.10 9.08 -5.46
CA ALA A 23 -5.63 9.36 -4.12
C ALA A 23 -4.27 8.70 -3.84
N THR A 24 -3.54 9.31 -2.92
CA THR A 24 -2.37 8.70 -2.28
C THR A 24 -2.79 8.12 -0.95
N VAL A 25 -2.51 6.83 -0.75
CA VAL A 25 -2.77 6.10 0.47
C VAL A 25 -1.44 5.90 1.20
N THR A 26 -1.42 6.23 2.48
CA THR A 26 -0.31 5.92 3.39
C THR A 26 -0.81 4.95 4.45
N MET A 27 -0.23 3.77 4.50
CA MET A 27 -0.49 2.78 5.54
C MET A 27 0.67 2.75 6.52
N TYR A 28 0.33 2.77 7.81
CA TYR A 28 1.28 2.69 8.92
C TYR A 28 1.31 1.26 9.49
N GLN A 29 2.37 0.94 10.22
CA GLN A 29 2.54 -0.36 10.91
C GLN A 29 2.50 -1.59 9.98
N CYS A 30 2.94 -1.43 8.73
CA CYS A 30 3.07 -2.49 7.75
C CYS A 30 4.47 -3.10 7.82
N TRP A 31 4.72 -3.93 8.83
CA TRP A 31 6.03 -4.54 9.04
C TRP A 31 6.17 -5.89 8.33
N PRO A 32 7.40 -6.31 7.99
CA PRO A 32 7.64 -7.66 7.51
C PRO A 32 7.24 -8.72 8.55
N PRO A 33 6.82 -9.94 8.15
CA PRO A 33 6.42 -11.00 9.08
C PRO A 33 7.50 -11.37 10.10
N ASN A 34 8.77 -11.25 9.71
CA ASN A 34 9.92 -11.56 10.56
C ASN A 34 10.46 -10.33 11.32
N GLY A 35 9.71 -9.22 11.30
CA GLY A 35 9.93 -8.01 12.10
C GLY A 35 11.37 -7.50 12.10
N SER A 36 11.97 -7.49 13.31
CA SER A 36 13.26 -6.88 13.64
C SER A 36 14.47 -7.48 12.91
N LEU A 37 14.42 -8.76 12.48
CA LEU A 37 15.56 -9.40 11.82
C LEU A 37 15.78 -8.83 10.41
N LEU A 38 14.68 -8.57 9.71
CA LEU A 38 14.71 -7.94 8.38
C LEU A 38 15.11 -6.47 8.46
N ALA A 39 14.79 -5.77 9.55
CA ALA A 39 15.17 -4.37 9.75
C ALA A 39 16.67 -4.16 10.01
N GLN A 40 17.46 -5.22 10.20
CA GLN A 40 18.92 -5.10 10.41
C GLN A 40 19.75 -5.34 9.14
N ASP A 41 19.20 -6.05 8.16
CA ASP A 41 19.88 -6.40 6.91
C ASP A 41 19.35 -5.60 5.72
N LYS A 42 20.20 -4.75 5.14
CA LYS A 42 19.83 -3.89 4.00
C LYS A 42 19.42 -4.66 2.75
N GLU A 43 20.06 -5.80 2.46
CA GLU A 43 19.74 -6.58 1.26
C GLU A 43 18.34 -7.19 1.39
N GLN A 44 18.02 -7.70 2.59
CA GLN A 44 16.70 -8.23 2.89
C GLN A 44 15.61 -7.15 2.91
N GLN A 45 15.95 -5.92 3.35
CA GLN A 45 15.03 -4.77 3.25
C GLN A 45 14.68 -4.44 1.81
N GLU A 46 15.67 -4.38 0.92
CA GLU A 46 15.46 -4.09 -0.50
C GLU A 46 14.66 -5.20 -1.19
N GLU A 47 14.92 -6.46 -0.86
CA GLU A 47 14.13 -7.60 -1.33
C GLU A 47 12.67 -7.50 -0.87
N TYR A 48 12.42 -7.16 0.40
CA TYR A 48 11.06 -6.99 0.90
C TYR A 48 10.36 -5.77 0.25
N LYS A 49 11.07 -4.66 0.06
CA LYS A 49 10.57 -3.48 -0.67
C LYS A 49 10.16 -3.83 -2.10
N ARG A 50 10.96 -4.65 -2.81
CA ARG A 50 10.62 -5.18 -4.14
C ARG A 50 9.33 -6.01 -4.11
N ARG A 51 9.13 -6.85 -3.09
CA ARG A 51 7.88 -7.62 -2.92
C ARG A 51 6.68 -6.73 -2.67
N ILE A 52 6.79 -5.71 -1.79
CA ILE A 52 5.73 -4.73 -1.58
C ILE A 52 5.36 -4.02 -2.89
N LYS A 53 6.36 -3.61 -3.67
CA LYS A 53 6.13 -2.99 -4.99
C LYS A 53 5.32 -3.90 -5.91
N LEU A 54 5.73 -5.15 -6.10
CA LEU A 54 5.03 -6.12 -6.95
C LEU A 54 3.58 -6.33 -6.50
N MET A 55 3.35 -6.53 -5.20
CA MET A 55 1.99 -6.69 -4.66
C MET A 55 1.11 -5.44 -4.82
N THR A 56 1.72 -4.25 -4.79
CA THR A 56 1.02 -2.98 -5.03
C THR A 56 0.53 -2.92 -6.48
N GLU A 57 1.44 -3.21 -7.41
CA GLU A 57 1.18 -3.14 -8.86
C GLU A 57 0.19 -4.22 -9.32
N GLU A 58 0.24 -5.42 -8.74
CA GLU A 58 -0.75 -6.49 -8.96
C GLU A 58 -2.17 -6.04 -8.60
N LYS A 59 -2.30 -5.18 -7.58
CA LYS A 59 -3.59 -4.59 -7.15
C LYS A 59 -4.00 -3.36 -7.98
N LYS A 60 -3.35 -3.12 -9.13
CA LYS A 60 -3.58 -1.95 -9.99
C LYS A 60 -3.36 -0.62 -9.27
N ALA A 61 -2.50 -0.63 -8.25
CA ALA A 61 -2.05 0.56 -7.57
C ALA A 61 -0.62 0.89 -8.01
N ARG A 62 -0.26 2.17 -8.00
CA ARG A 62 1.09 2.62 -8.28
C ARG A 62 1.89 2.67 -6.98
N PHE A 63 2.93 1.87 -6.90
CA PHE A 63 3.89 1.93 -5.80
C PHE A 63 4.57 3.31 -5.75
N LEU A 64 4.63 3.91 -4.56
CA LEU A 64 5.36 5.17 -4.34
C LEU A 64 6.59 4.93 -3.49
N ASP A 65 6.40 4.35 -2.30
CA ASP A 65 7.50 4.08 -1.38
C ASP A 65 7.14 3.03 -0.33
N TYR A 66 8.17 2.43 0.24
CA TYR A 66 8.06 1.58 1.42
C TYR A 66 9.34 1.69 2.25
N ASP A 67 9.15 1.89 3.55
CA ASP A 67 10.23 1.98 4.54
C ASP A 67 10.11 0.83 5.55
N CYS A 68 11.08 -0.10 5.49
CA CYS A 68 11.17 -1.24 6.38
C CYS A 68 11.36 -0.87 7.85
N ASN A 69 11.98 0.29 8.14
CA ASN A 69 12.35 0.71 9.49
C ASN A 69 11.21 1.41 10.21
N THR A 70 10.25 1.99 9.47
CA THR A 70 9.07 2.64 10.03
C THR A 70 7.77 1.88 9.75
N GLY A 71 7.82 0.88 8.87
CA GLY A 71 6.64 0.11 8.45
C GLY A 71 5.64 0.98 7.69
N VAL A 72 6.12 2.01 6.99
CA VAL A 72 5.25 2.93 6.24
C VAL A 72 5.21 2.52 4.78
N TRP A 73 4.02 2.22 4.27
CA TRP A 73 3.77 1.88 2.87
C TRP A 73 2.93 2.97 2.20
N LYS A 74 3.46 3.54 1.11
CA LYS A 74 2.79 4.57 0.31
C LYS A 74 2.52 4.06 -1.10
N PHE A 75 1.29 4.24 -1.55
CA PHE A 75 0.88 3.93 -2.92
C PHE A 75 -0.21 4.88 -3.40
N ALA A 76 -0.36 5.01 -4.72
CA ALA A 76 -1.42 5.78 -5.33
C ALA A 76 -2.41 4.86 -6.05
N VAL A 77 -3.69 5.23 -6.00
CA VAL A 77 -4.76 4.59 -6.77
C VAL A 77 -5.37 5.62 -7.70
N GLU A 78 -5.87 5.19 -8.86
CA GLU A 78 -6.62 6.08 -9.76
C GLU A 78 -8.04 6.34 -9.25
N HIS A 79 -8.61 5.39 -8.51
CA HIS A 79 -9.93 5.44 -7.87
C HIS A 79 -10.10 4.26 -6.89
N PHE A 80 -11.19 4.19 -6.13
CA PHE A 80 -11.43 3.18 -5.09
C PHE A 80 -12.67 2.33 -5.39
#